data_AF-A0A3B6TGR6-F1
#
_entry.id   AF-A0A3B6TGR6-F1
#
_cell.length_a   1.000
_cell.length_b   1.000
_cell.length_c   1.000
_cell.angle_alpha   90.00
_cell.angle_beta   90.00
_cell.angle_gamma   90.00
#
_symmetry.space_group_name_H-M   'P 1'
#
loop_
_entity.id
_entity.type
_entity.pdbx_description
1 polymer ?
#
loop_
_entity_poly.entity_id
_entity_poly.type
_entity_poly.pdbx_seq_one_letter_code
_entity_poly.pdbx_strand_id
1 'polypeptide(L)'
;MDEWVRQAEAWAGQAEHWIRQQPPEQIYVAVAVIAVTILVLVAASCLKSSKPNTIVLSGLSGSGKTVLFYQLRDGSSHQGTVTSMTHNNATFVLHSELERKGKIKPVHVIDVPGHARLKSKLDEVLPQAAGVVFVVDALDFLSSMQASAEYLYDILTKATVVKKRIPVLIFCNKTDKVTAHSKEFIKKQLEKEVNKLRESRNAISSADISDEVQLGLPGEAFNFSQCQNKVIVDEGAGLTGDVSAVEQFIREYVKP
;
A
#
# COMPACT_ATOMS: atom_id res chain seq x y z
N MET A 1 6.13 -45.52 18.62
CA MET A 1 5.60 -44.27 19.23
C MET A 1 5.98 -44.18 20.72
N ASP A 2 6.58 -45.24 21.28
CA ASP A 2 6.70 -45.46 22.72
C ASP A 2 8.06 -45.08 23.34
N GLU A 3 9.11 -44.87 22.54
CA GLU A 3 10.44 -44.48 23.05
C GLU A 3 10.46 -43.02 23.53
N TRP A 4 9.82 -42.10 22.78
CA TRP A 4 9.74 -40.68 23.14
C TRP A 4 8.94 -40.44 24.42
N VAL A 5 7.87 -41.22 24.63
CA VAL A 5 7.03 -41.14 25.83
C VAL A 5 7.83 -41.59 27.05
N ARG A 6 8.53 -42.72 26.95
CA ARG A 6 9.41 -43.22 28.02
C ARG A 6 10.54 -42.27 28.36
N GLN A 7 11.10 -41.61 27.36
CA GLN A 7 12.17 -40.63 27.56
C GLN A 7 11.66 -39.34 28.23
N ALA A 8 10.44 -38.90 27.90
CA ALA A 8 9.78 -37.79 28.56
C ALA A 8 9.43 -38.10 30.03
N GLU A 9 8.95 -39.31 30.32
CA GLU A 9 8.67 -39.77 31.69
C GLU A 9 9.95 -39.84 32.55
N ALA A 10 11.05 -40.34 31.97
CA ALA A 10 12.35 -40.37 32.65
C ALA A 10 12.87 -38.95 32.98
N TRP A 11 12.74 -38.02 32.04
CA TRP A 11 13.11 -36.61 32.26
C TRP A 11 12.20 -35.92 33.27
N ALA A 12 10.91 -36.22 33.29
CA ALA A 12 9.97 -35.67 34.26
C ALA A 12 10.29 -36.14 35.68
N GLY A 13 10.57 -37.43 35.86
CA GLY A 13 10.96 -37.98 37.17
C GLY A 13 12.30 -37.42 37.66
N GLN A 14 13.28 -37.25 36.76
CA GLN A 14 14.58 -36.67 37.10
C GLN A 14 14.46 -35.19 37.47
N ALA A 15 13.60 -34.44 36.78
CA ALA A 15 13.30 -33.06 37.12
C ALA A 15 12.59 -32.93 38.47
N GLU A 16 11.62 -33.80 38.78
CA GLU A 16 10.90 -33.78 40.06
C GLU A 16 11.84 -34.01 41.24
N HIS A 17 12.76 -34.97 41.13
CA HIS A 17 13.75 -35.23 42.17
C HIS A 17 14.71 -34.05 42.36
N TRP A 18 15.11 -33.38 41.27
CA TRP A 18 16.00 -32.22 41.31
C TRP A 18 15.31 -30.98 41.92
N ILE A 19 14.03 -30.77 41.62
CA ILE A 19 13.22 -29.68 42.16
C ILE A 19 13.02 -29.82 43.68
N ARG A 20 12.81 -31.06 44.18
CA ARG A 20 12.65 -31.31 45.63
C ARG A 20 13.91 -31.05 46.46
N GLN A 21 15.10 -31.06 45.85
CA GLN A 21 16.37 -30.83 46.53
C GLN A 21 16.75 -29.34 46.63
N GLN A 22 16.06 -28.46 45.90
CA GLN A 22 16.34 -27.03 45.88
C GLN A 22 15.51 -26.28 46.96
N PRO A 23 16.06 -25.24 47.58
CA PRO A 23 15.32 -24.41 48.52
C PRO A 23 14.15 -23.70 47.81
N PRO A 24 12.99 -23.54 48.48
CA PRO A 24 11.76 -23.03 47.86
C PRO A 24 11.91 -21.63 47.27
N GLU A 25 12.78 -20.79 47.85
CA GLU A 25 13.08 -19.44 47.36
C GLU A 25 13.61 -19.43 45.92
N GLN A 26 14.49 -20.39 45.57
CA GLN A 26 15.07 -20.48 44.23
C GLN A 26 14.05 -20.95 43.20
N ILE A 27 13.09 -21.78 43.61
CA ILE A 27 11.99 -22.24 42.75
C ILE A 27 11.07 -21.07 42.40
N TYR A 28 10.70 -20.23 43.38
CA TYR A 28 9.89 -19.04 43.12
C TYR A 28 10.59 -18.05 42.18
N VAL A 29 11.89 -17.82 42.37
CA VAL A 29 12.68 -16.96 41.48
C VAL A 29 12.75 -17.55 40.05
N ALA A 30 13.01 -18.85 39.91
CA ALA A 30 13.08 -19.49 38.60
C ALA A 30 11.73 -19.43 37.86
N VAL A 31 10.62 -19.71 38.55
CA VAL A 31 9.27 -19.61 37.97
C VAL A 31 8.94 -18.18 37.57
N ALA A 32 9.29 -17.19 38.39
CA ALA A 32 9.10 -15.78 38.07
C ALA A 32 9.90 -15.35 36.83
N VAL A 33 11.16 -15.77 36.71
CA VAL A 33 11.99 -15.49 35.53
C VAL A 33 11.42 -16.13 34.26
N ILE A 34 10.91 -17.37 34.36
CA ILE A 34 10.26 -18.05 33.22
C ILE A 34 8.96 -17.33 32.84
N ALA A 35 8.13 -16.94 33.82
CA ALA A 35 6.89 -16.23 33.56
C ALA A 35 7.14 -14.85 32.90
N VAL A 36 8.14 -14.10 33.37
CA VAL A 36 8.53 -12.80 32.80
C VAL A 36 9.10 -12.97 31.40
N THR A 37 9.94 -13.99 31.15
CA THR A 37 10.48 -14.23 29.80
C THR A 37 9.38 -14.64 28.82
N ILE A 38 8.42 -15.48 29.21
CA ILE A 38 7.25 -15.81 28.39
C ILE A 38 6.41 -14.55 28.13
N LEU A 39 6.14 -13.73 29.15
CA LEU A 39 5.39 -12.48 29.00
C LEU A 39 6.07 -11.52 28.01
N VAL A 40 7.39 -11.35 28.12
CA VAL A 40 8.19 -10.50 27.22
C VAL A 40 8.18 -11.06 25.80
N LEU A 41 8.30 -12.38 25.62
CA LEU A 41 8.25 -13.01 24.30
C LEU A 41 6.86 -12.88 23.66
N VAL A 42 5.79 -13.06 24.43
CA VAL A 42 4.41 -12.87 23.96
C VAL A 42 4.17 -11.41 23.59
N ALA A 43 4.54 -10.46 24.45
CA ALA A 43 4.44 -9.02 24.17
C ALA A 43 5.25 -8.62 22.92
N ALA A 44 6.49 -9.10 22.79
CA ALA A 44 7.34 -8.87 21.62
C ALA A 44 6.76 -9.51 20.35
N SER A 45 6.09 -10.66 20.47
CA SER A 45 5.43 -11.31 19.34
C SER A 45 4.15 -10.59 18.90
N CYS A 46 3.40 -10.01 19.84
CA CYS A 46 2.23 -9.17 19.54
C CYS A 46 2.62 -7.83 18.88
N LEU A 47 3.85 -7.37 19.10
CA LEU A 47 4.42 -6.17 18.45
C LEU A 47 4.91 -6.44 17.03
N LYS A 48 4.83 -7.68 16.51
CA LYS A 48 5.08 -7.93 15.09
C LYS A 48 3.96 -7.30 14.26
N SER A 49 4.18 -6.05 13.86
CA SER A 49 3.42 -5.40 12.80
C SER A 49 3.42 -6.32 11.59
N SER A 50 2.24 -6.80 11.19
CA SER A 50 2.07 -7.45 9.89
C SER A 50 2.65 -6.54 8.81
N LYS A 51 3.40 -7.12 7.88
CA LYS A 51 3.93 -6.35 6.75
C LYS A 51 2.74 -5.81 5.95
N PRO A 52 2.79 -4.56 5.48
CA PRO A 52 1.72 -4.03 4.65
C PRO A 52 1.68 -4.85 3.34
N ASN A 53 0.54 -5.48 3.08
CA ASN A 53 0.27 -6.27 1.86
C ASN A 53 -0.84 -5.64 1.01
N THR A 54 -1.25 -4.42 1.36
CA THR A 54 -2.39 -3.74 0.76
C THR A 54 -1.98 -2.84 -0.39
N ILE A 55 -2.63 -2.97 -1.54
CA ILE A 55 -2.49 -2.06 -2.66
C ILE A 55 -3.73 -1.17 -2.70
N VAL A 56 -3.51 0.14 -2.65
CA VAL A 56 -4.60 1.12 -2.62
C VAL A 56 -4.77 1.71 -4.01
N LEU A 57 -5.95 1.55 -4.60
CA LEU A 57 -6.32 2.22 -5.86
C LEU A 57 -6.93 3.59 -5.51
N SER A 58 -6.32 4.65 -6.01
CA SER A 58 -6.73 6.04 -5.80
C SER A 58 -6.74 6.80 -7.13
N GLY A 59 -7.35 7.98 -7.16
CA GLY A 59 -7.53 8.79 -8.38
C GLY A 59 -8.95 9.34 -8.52
N LEU A 60 -9.15 10.27 -9.45
CA LEU A 60 -10.43 10.96 -9.63
C LEU A 60 -11.58 10.01 -10.01
N SER A 61 -12.82 10.42 -9.70
CA SER A 61 -14.01 9.72 -10.18
C SER A 61 -14.00 9.62 -11.72
N GLY A 62 -14.37 8.47 -12.27
CA GLY A 62 -14.35 8.23 -13.71
C GLY A 62 -13.01 7.78 -14.30
N SER A 63 -11.91 7.77 -13.53
CA SER A 63 -10.59 7.32 -14.03
C SER A 63 -10.50 5.80 -14.28
N GLY A 64 -11.46 5.01 -13.78
CA GLY A 64 -11.52 3.56 -14.02
C GLY A 64 -10.93 2.68 -12.92
N LYS A 65 -10.78 3.20 -11.69
CA LYS A 65 -10.30 2.44 -10.51
C LYS A 65 -11.07 1.12 -10.29
N THR A 66 -12.40 1.18 -10.33
CA THR A 66 -13.27 0.02 -10.08
C THR A 66 -13.19 -1.00 -11.22
N VAL A 67 -13.06 -0.54 -12.47
CA VAL A 67 -12.79 -1.43 -13.62
C VAL A 67 -11.45 -2.13 -13.44
N LEU A 68 -10.41 -1.39 -13.04
CA LEU A 68 -9.09 -1.95 -12.75
C LEU A 68 -9.13 -2.98 -11.61
N PHE A 69 -9.90 -2.71 -10.55
CA PHE A 69 -10.10 -3.66 -9.44
C PHE A 69 -10.67 -5.00 -9.91
N TYR A 70 -11.75 -4.97 -10.69
CA TYR A 70 -12.37 -6.20 -11.22
C TYR A 70 -11.48 -6.89 -12.26
N GLN A 71 -10.75 -6.12 -13.07
CA GLN A 71 -9.81 -6.67 -14.04
C GLN A 71 -8.68 -7.44 -13.35
N LEU A 72 -8.13 -6.91 -12.24
CA LEU A 72 -7.10 -7.60 -11.46
C LEU A 72 -7.63 -8.86 -10.76
N ARG A 73 -8.91 -8.84 -10.35
CA ARG A 73 -9.55 -9.93 -9.59
C ARG A 73 -9.97 -11.10 -10.48
N ASP A 74 -10.77 -10.81 -11.50
CA ASP A 74 -11.48 -11.82 -12.29
C ASP A 74 -11.08 -11.80 -13.78
N GLY A 75 -10.19 -10.90 -14.20
CA GLY A 75 -9.86 -10.70 -15.62
C GLY A 75 -11.00 -10.08 -16.44
N SER A 76 -12.05 -9.58 -15.77
CA SER A 76 -13.25 -9.06 -16.41
C SER A 76 -13.48 -7.59 -16.10
N SER A 77 -13.80 -6.83 -17.14
CA SER A 77 -13.94 -5.37 -17.05
C SER A 77 -15.27 -4.89 -16.48
N HIS A 78 -16.23 -5.80 -16.21
CA HIS A 78 -17.55 -5.53 -15.64
C HIS A 78 -18.16 -4.22 -16.20
N GLN A 79 -18.55 -4.23 -17.49
CA GLN A 79 -19.08 -3.04 -18.15
C GLN A 79 -20.27 -2.44 -17.37
N GLY A 80 -20.29 -1.10 -17.22
CA GLY A 80 -21.38 -0.39 -16.55
C GLY A 80 -21.18 -0.15 -15.04
N THR A 81 -19.93 -0.12 -14.55
CA THR A 81 -19.67 0.28 -13.15
C THR A 81 -20.18 1.69 -12.86
N VAL A 82 -20.96 1.82 -11.79
CA VAL A 82 -21.38 3.12 -11.23
C VAL A 82 -20.36 3.60 -10.19
N THR A 83 -20.38 4.88 -9.84
CA THR A 83 -19.46 5.44 -8.84
C THR A 83 -19.57 4.72 -7.50
N SER A 84 -18.49 4.09 -7.04
CA SER A 84 -18.44 3.37 -5.76
C SER A 84 -18.72 4.30 -4.57
N MET A 85 -19.80 4.01 -3.83
CA MET A 85 -20.17 4.73 -2.59
C MET A 85 -19.52 4.11 -1.34
N THR A 86 -19.11 2.84 -1.43
CA THR A 86 -18.43 2.03 -0.40
C THR A 86 -17.14 1.44 -0.97
N HIS A 87 -16.12 1.22 -0.13
CA HIS A 87 -14.87 0.60 -0.58
C HIS A 87 -15.09 -0.83 -1.02
N ASN A 88 -14.62 -1.17 -2.21
CA ASN A 88 -14.40 -2.57 -2.54
C ASN A 88 -13.06 -2.97 -1.93
N ASN A 89 -13.13 -3.85 -0.94
CA ASN A 89 -11.95 -4.46 -0.35
C ASN A 89 -12.03 -5.96 -0.61
N ALA A 90 -11.02 -6.50 -1.30
CA ALA A 90 -10.90 -7.94 -1.47
C ALA A 90 -9.44 -8.38 -1.39
N THR A 91 -9.24 -9.53 -0.76
CA THR A 91 -8.00 -10.29 -0.89
C THR A 91 -8.21 -11.32 -1.99
N PHE A 92 -7.43 -11.24 -3.06
CA PHE A 92 -7.54 -12.17 -4.18
C PHE A 92 -6.18 -12.49 -4.78
N VAL A 93 -6.14 -13.57 -5.54
CA VAL A 93 -5.00 -13.93 -6.38
C VAL A 93 -5.16 -13.20 -7.70
N LEU A 94 -4.10 -12.53 -8.18
CA LEU A 94 -4.13 -11.85 -9.47
C LEU A 94 -4.54 -12.84 -10.57
N HIS A 95 -5.46 -12.43 -11.46
CA HIS A 95 -5.97 -13.31 -12.50
C HIS A 95 -4.85 -13.93 -13.36
N SER A 96 -3.80 -13.17 -13.68
CA SER A 96 -2.65 -13.66 -14.45
C SER A 96 -1.81 -14.73 -13.74
N GLU A 97 -1.97 -14.89 -12.42
CA GLU A 97 -1.30 -15.92 -11.62
C GLU A 97 -2.12 -17.21 -11.51
N LEU A 98 -3.42 -17.20 -11.85
CA LEU A 98 -4.26 -18.40 -11.82
C LEU A 98 -3.79 -19.46 -12.83
N GLU A 99 -3.26 -19.02 -13.98
CA GLU A 99 -2.75 -19.90 -15.03
C GLU A 99 -1.26 -20.26 -14.86
N ARG A 100 -0.52 -19.54 -14.00
CA ARG A 100 0.91 -19.79 -13.77
C ARG A 100 1.12 -20.85 -12.69
N LYS A 101 1.85 -21.92 -13.03
CA LYS A 101 2.35 -22.91 -12.06
C LYS A 101 3.47 -22.28 -11.21
N GLY A 102 3.10 -21.54 -10.16
CA GLY A 102 4.02 -20.86 -9.25
C GLY A 102 3.46 -20.70 -7.84
N LYS A 103 4.21 -20.06 -6.94
CA LYS A 103 3.71 -19.69 -5.61
C LYS A 103 2.62 -18.62 -5.76
N ILE A 104 1.37 -19.05 -5.67
CA ILE A 104 0.20 -18.19 -5.69
C ILE A 104 0.19 -17.29 -4.44
N LYS A 105 0.16 -15.97 -4.63
CA LYS A 105 0.18 -15.00 -3.53
C LYS A 105 -1.12 -14.19 -3.50
N PRO A 106 -1.88 -14.24 -2.40
CA PRO A 106 -3.02 -13.37 -2.24
C PRO A 106 -2.54 -11.93 -2.03
N VAL A 107 -3.14 -11.00 -2.77
CA VAL A 107 -2.92 -9.56 -2.66
C VAL A 107 -4.21 -8.95 -2.12
N HIS A 108 -4.08 -8.05 -1.15
CA HIS A 108 -5.19 -7.27 -0.64
C HIS A 108 -5.28 -5.97 -1.44
N VAL A 109 -6.36 -5.76 -2.17
CA VAL A 109 -6.56 -4.55 -2.98
C VAL A 109 -7.77 -3.79 -2.45
N ILE A 110 -7.62 -2.48 -2.29
CA ILE A 110 -8.70 -1.59 -1.85
C ILE A 110 -8.96 -0.54 -2.93
N ASP A 111 -10.19 -0.50 -3.44
CA ASP A 111 -10.70 0.58 -4.29
C ASP A 111 -11.21 1.73 -3.42
N VAL A 112 -10.53 2.88 -3.47
CA VAL A 112 -10.93 4.09 -2.74
C VAL A 112 -11.78 4.99 -3.63
N PRO A 113 -12.98 5.40 -3.20
CA PRO A 113 -13.81 6.34 -3.94
C PRO A 113 -13.06 7.64 -4.25
N GLY A 114 -13.12 8.07 -5.52
CA GLY A 114 -12.38 9.25 -6.02
C GLY A 114 -13.06 10.59 -5.77
N HIS A 115 -14.22 10.62 -5.11
CA HIS A 115 -14.97 11.85 -4.89
C HIS A 115 -14.40 12.64 -3.70
N ALA A 116 -14.31 13.96 -3.81
CA ALA A 116 -13.65 14.83 -2.81
C ALA A 116 -14.14 14.60 -1.36
N ARG A 117 -15.44 14.37 -1.18
CA ARG A 117 -16.08 14.09 0.13
C ARG A 117 -15.63 12.79 0.80
N LEU A 118 -15.00 11.88 0.05
CA LEU A 118 -14.57 10.57 0.53
C LEU A 118 -13.04 10.49 0.68
N LYS A 119 -12.33 11.63 0.59
CA LYS A 119 -10.88 11.70 0.79
C LYS A 119 -10.43 11.23 2.19
N SER A 120 -11.24 11.44 3.23
CA SER A 120 -10.93 10.98 4.61
C SER A 120 -10.75 9.47 4.71
N LYS A 121 -11.47 8.73 3.87
CA LYS A 121 -11.37 7.27 3.82
C LYS A 121 -10.01 6.80 3.29
N LEU A 122 -9.33 7.61 2.48
CA LEU A 122 -7.97 7.32 2.04
C LEU A 122 -7.01 7.30 3.24
N ASP A 123 -7.22 8.19 4.22
CA ASP A 123 -6.36 8.28 5.41
C ASP A 123 -6.48 7.06 6.34
N GLU A 124 -7.63 6.41 6.34
CA GLU A 124 -7.86 5.16 7.09
C GLU A 124 -7.07 3.97 6.48
N VAL A 125 -6.89 3.95 5.16
CA VAL A 125 -6.29 2.82 4.44
C VAL A 125 -4.79 2.99 4.17
N LEU A 126 -4.30 4.22 4.04
CA LEU A 126 -2.88 4.52 3.79
C LEU A 126 -1.90 3.91 4.81
N PRO A 127 -2.21 3.82 6.11
CA PRO A 127 -1.33 3.16 7.08
C PRO A 127 -1.08 1.68 6.77
N GLN A 128 -1.98 1.01 6.06
CA GLN A 128 -1.86 -0.41 5.72
C GLN A 128 -1.27 -0.63 4.31
N ALA A 129 -1.05 0.44 3.54
CA ALA A 129 -0.65 0.37 2.14
C ALA A 129 0.82 -0.03 1.97
N ALA A 130 1.04 -1.07 1.16
CA ALA A 130 2.33 -1.49 0.63
C ALA A 130 2.72 -0.64 -0.59
N GLY A 131 1.72 -0.14 -1.32
CA GLY A 131 1.86 0.72 -2.49
C GLY A 131 0.53 1.38 -2.85
N VAL A 132 0.62 2.52 -3.53
CA VAL A 132 -0.54 3.27 -4.03
C VAL A 132 -0.51 3.26 -5.55
N VAL A 133 -1.62 2.89 -6.18
CA VAL A 133 -1.82 3.04 -7.63
C VAL A 133 -2.75 4.22 -7.83
N PHE A 134 -2.20 5.33 -8.31
CA PHE A 134 -2.91 6.54 -8.68
C PHE A 134 -3.35 6.46 -10.14
N VAL A 135 -4.63 6.19 -10.35
CA VAL A 135 -5.26 5.98 -11.67
C VAL A 135 -5.68 7.32 -12.26
N VAL A 136 -5.10 7.65 -13.41
CA VAL A 136 -5.38 8.85 -14.20
C VAL A 136 -6.13 8.45 -15.47
N ASP A 137 -7.11 9.25 -15.87
CA ASP A 137 -7.77 9.09 -17.16
C ASP A 137 -6.89 9.71 -18.26
N ALA A 138 -6.29 8.88 -19.12
CA ALA A 138 -5.45 9.36 -20.22
C ALA A 138 -6.27 9.96 -21.38
N LEU A 139 -7.56 9.63 -21.49
CA LEU A 139 -8.44 10.14 -22.53
C LEU A 139 -8.91 11.57 -22.24
N ASP A 140 -9.31 11.83 -21.00
CA ASP A 140 -9.83 13.13 -20.56
C ASP A 140 -8.87 13.83 -19.57
N PHE A 141 -7.57 13.66 -19.82
CA PHE A 141 -6.53 14.16 -18.92
C PHE A 141 -6.53 15.69 -18.84
N LEU A 142 -6.67 16.39 -19.97
CA LEU A 142 -6.54 17.85 -20.01
C LEU A 142 -7.62 18.58 -19.19
N SER A 143 -8.85 18.07 -19.17
CA SER A 143 -9.95 18.64 -18.38
C SER A 143 -9.78 18.38 -16.89
N SER A 144 -9.22 17.22 -16.54
CA SER A 144 -9.07 16.72 -15.17
C SER A 144 -7.67 16.94 -14.59
N MET A 145 -6.78 17.59 -15.34
CA MET A 145 -5.36 17.76 -15.03
C MET A 145 -5.12 18.44 -13.69
N GLN A 146 -5.79 19.57 -13.44
CA GLN A 146 -5.63 20.35 -12.21
C GLN A 146 -6.10 19.57 -10.99
N ALA A 147 -7.31 18.99 -11.05
CA ALA A 147 -7.86 18.19 -9.97
C ALA A 147 -7.03 16.92 -9.71
N SER A 148 -6.47 16.31 -10.76
CA SER A 148 -5.58 15.14 -10.64
C SER A 148 -4.27 15.51 -9.99
N ALA A 149 -3.66 16.64 -10.40
CA ALA A 149 -2.42 17.15 -9.84
C ALA A 149 -2.58 17.55 -8.36
N GLU A 150 -3.68 18.21 -8.01
CA GLU A 150 -4.00 18.56 -6.62
C GLU A 150 -4.18 17.31 -5.77
N TYR A 151 -4.94 16.31 -6.27
CA TYR A 151 -5.12 15.07 -5.52
C TYR A 151 -3.82 14.28 -5.37
N LEU A 152 -3.00 14.23 -6.41
CA LEU A 152 -1.68 13.60 -6.35
C LEU A 152 -0.76 14.33 -5.37
N TYR A 153 -0.77 15.67 -5.38
CA TYR A 153 -0.02 16.50 -4.43
C TYR A 153 -0.43 16.19 -2.98
N ASP A 154 -1.74 16.13 -2.70
CA ASP A 154 -2.25 15.76 -1.37
C ASP A 154 -1.75 14.36 -0.96
N ILE A 155 -1.69 13.38 -1.87
CA ILE A 155 -1.19 12.03 -1.57
C ILE A 155 0.31 12.04 -1.28
N LEU A 156 1.10 12.74 -2.09
CA LEU A 156 2.56 12.77 -1.96
C LEU A 156 3.03 13.56 -0.74
N THR A 157 2.26 14.54 -0.27
CA THR A 157 2.55 15.33 0.93
C THR A 157 2.08 14.69 2.24
N LYS A 158 1.21 13.68 2.18
CA LYS A 158 0.70 13.00 3.39
C LYS A 158 1.84 12.40 4.22
N ALA A 159 1.86 12.73 5.51
CA ALA A 159 2.88 12.26 6.45
C ALA A 159 3.02 10.73 6.47
N THR A 160 1.92 9.98 6.35
CA THR A 160 1.94 8.51 6.30
C THR A 160 2.69 7.98 5.08
N VAL A 161 2.46 8.59 3.91
CA VAL A 161 3.10 8.21 2.65
C VAL A 161 4.60 8.49 2.71
N VAL A 162 4.97 9.68 3.20
CA VAL A 162 6.37 10.13 3.30
C VAL A 162 7.15 9.31 4.35
N LYS A 163 6.61 9.18 5.58
CA LYS A 163 7.28 8.47 6.69
C LYS A 163 7.54 7.00 6.36
N LYS A 164 6.60 6.33 5.68
CA LYS A 164 6.74 4.93 5.27
C LYS A 164 7.41 4.74 3.91
N ARG A 165 7.70 5.83 3.18
CA ARG A 165 8.21 5.81 1.80
C ARG A 165 7.39 4.90 0.89
N ILE A 166 6.06 5.01 0.98
CA ILE A 166 5.12 4.19 0.21
C ILE A 166 5.33 4.49 -1.29
N PRO A 167 5.62 3.48 -2.12
CA PRO A 167 5.77 3.66 -3.56
C PRO A 167 4.44 4.04 -4.21
N VAL A 168 4.48 4.91 -5.21
CA VAL A 168 3.31 5.39 -5.93
C VAL A 168 3.46 5.08 -7.42
N LEU A 169 2.51 4.34 -7.99
CA LEU A 169 2.39 4.14 -9.42
C LEU A 169 1.34 5.09 -9.98
N ILE A 170 1.73 6.01 -10.85
CA ILE A 170 0.80 6.78 -11.68
C ILE A 170 0.44 5.92 -12.89
N PHE A 171 -0.77 5.37 -12.89
CA PHE A 171 -1.27 4.51 -13.95
C PHE A 171 -2.18 5.31 -14.88
N CYS A 172 -1.70 5.55 -16.09
CA CYS A 172 -2.43 6.24 -17.15
C CYS A 172 -3.37 5.23 -17.82
N ASN A 173 -4.65 5.26 -17.41
CA ASN A 173 -5.67 4.32 -17.87
C ASN A 173 -6.39 4.83 -19.13
N LYS A 174 -7.07 3.91 -19.83
CA LYS A 174 -7.84 4.16 -21.07
C LYS A 174 -7.00 4.45 -22.31
N THR A 175 -5.79 3.90 -22.37
CA THR A 175 -4.93 4.00 -23.57
C THR A 175 -5.42 3.18 -24.77
N ASP A 176 -6.50 2.40 -24.60
CA ASP A 176 -7.20 1.73 -25.70
C ASP A 176 -7.87 2.71 -26.70
N LYS A 177 -7.96 4.00 -26.34
CA LYS A 177 -8.54 5.04 -27.18
C LYS A 177 -7.45 5.80 -27.93
N VAL A 178 -7.66 6.01 -29.23
CA VAL A 178 -6.70 6.69 -30.13
C VAL A 178 -6.38 8.13 -29.69
N THR A 179 -7.32 8.78 -29.00
CA THR A 179 -7.18 10.14 -28.48
C THR A 179 -6.56 10.21 -27.08
N ALA A 180 -6.12 9.08 -26.52
CA ALA A 180 -5.45 9.06 -25.22
C ALA A 180 -4.06 9.69 -25.30
N HIS A 181 -3.68 10.41 -24.26
CA HIS A 181 -2.36 10.99 -24.13
C HIS A 181 -1.32 9.96 -23.68
N SER A 182 -0.07 10.09 -24.15
CA SER A 182 1.02 9.19 -23.72
C SER A 182 1.42 9.44 -22.27
N LYS A 183 1.99 8.42 -21.62
CA LYS A 183 2.50 8.55 -20.25
C LYS A 183 3.54 9.65 -20.08
N GLU A 184 4.40 9.90 -21.07
CA GLU A 184 5.42 10.96 -21.01
C GLU A 184 4.79 12.35 -21.01
N PHE A 185 3.73 12.54 -21.81
CA PHE A 185 2.98 13.79 -21.84
C PHE A 185 2.29 14.03 -20.49
N ILE A 186 1.57 13.03 -19.98
CA ILE A 186 0.86 13.10 -18.69
C ILE A 186 1.85 13.38 -17.56
N LYS A 187 2.98 12.66 -17.53
CA LYS A 187 4.06 12.88 -16.56
C LYS A 187 4.52 14.34 -16.56
N LYS A 188 4.88 14.87 -17.73
CA LYS A 188 5.41 16.24 -17.86
C LYS A 188 4.39 17.30 -17.44
N GLN A 189 3.12 17.11 -17.78
CA GLN A 189 2.06 18.04 -17.37
C GLN A 189 1.79 17.97 -15.87
N LEU A 190 1.75 16.77 -15.27
CA LEU A 190 1.60 16.62 -13.82
C LEU A 190 2.79 17.24 -13.07
N GLU A 191 4.03 17.05 -13.53
CA GLU A 191 5.21 17.69 -12.94
C GLU A 191 5.08 19.22 -12.95
N LYS A 192 4.61 19.79 -14.07
CA LYS A 192 4.39 21.24 -14.22
C LYS A 192 3.30 21.76 -13.30
N GLU A 193 2.14 21.10 -13.21
CA GLU A 193 1.05 21.52 -12.33
C GLU A 193 1.40 21.34 -10.84
N VAL A 194 2.08 20.25 -10.48
CA VAL A 194 2.61 20.05 -9.12
C VAL A 194 3.62 21.13 -8.76
N ASN A 195 4.47 21.57 -9.69
CA ASN A 195 5.39 22.68 -9.44
C ASN A 195 4.64 23.98 -9.10
N LYS A 196 3.56 24.29 -9.83
CA LYS A 196 2.71 25.47 -9.55
C LYS A 196 2.04 25.37 -8.18
N LEU A 197 1.51 24.20 -7.82
CA LEU A 197 0.88 23.97 -6.53
C LEU A 197 1.88 24.14 -5.37
N ARG A 198 3.10 23.64 -5.56
CA ARG A 198 4.20 23.81 -4.61
C ARG A 198 4.55 25.28 -4.41
N GLU A 199 4.72 26.06 -5.49
CA GLU A 199 5.01 27.50 -5.41
C GLU A 199 3.89 28.27 -4.71
N SER A 200 2.64 27.95 -5.03
CA SER A 200 1.46 28.56 -4.43
C SER A 200 1.36 28.28 -2.92
N ARG A 201 1.50 27.01 -2.50
CA ARG A 201 1.39 26.62 -1.08
C ARG A 201 2.59 27.06 -0.24
N ASN A 202 3.80 27.08 -0.81
CA ASN A 202 5.00 27.60 -0.12
C ASN A 202 4.90 29.11 0.16
N ALA A 203 4.26 29.88 -0.72
CA ALA A 203 4.05 31.31 -0.48
C ALA A 203 3.12 31.55 0.73
N ILE A 204 2.13 30.68 0.93
CA ILE A 204 1.12 30.78 2.00
C ILE A 204 1.67 30.23 3.34
N SER A 205 2.43 29.13 3.32
CA SER A 205 2.95 28.45 4.51
C SER A 205 4.01 29.26 5.30
N SER A 206 4.53 30.36 4.74
CA SER A 206 5.42 31.27 5.47
C SER A 206 4.81 31.87 6.77
N ALA A 207 3.49 31.75 6.96
CA ALA A 207 2.76 32.21 8.15
C ALA A 207 2.35 31.10 9.15
N ASP A 208 2.32 29.83 8.76
CA ASP A 208 1.85 28.72 9.62
C ASP A 208 2.85 27.56 9.62
N ILE A 209 3.49 27.36 10.78
CA ILE A 209 4.38 26.23 11.06
C ILE A 209 3.51 24.99 11.30
N SER A 210 2.95 24.42 10.23
CA SER A 210 2.36 23.09 10.27
C SER A 210 3.29 22.11 9.55
N ASP A 211 3.26 20.84 9.96
CA ASP A 211 4.09 19.72 9.47
C ASP A 211 3.87 19.36 7.98
N GLU A 212 3.66 20.35 7.10
CA GLU A 212 3.52 20.14 5.68
C GLU A 212 4.87 19.70 5.09
N VAL A 213 4.89 18.47 4.61
CA VAL A 213 6.08 17.92 3.95
C VAL A 213 6.28 18.63 2.61
N GLN A 214 7.38 19.37 2.50
CA GLN A 214 7.78 19.98 1.24
C GLN A 214 8.17 18.91 0.20
N LEU A 215 7.64 19.07 -1.02
CA LEU A 215 7.94 18.21 -2.16
C LEU A 215 9.08 18.79 -3.02
N GLY A 216 10.09 17.96 -3.30
CA GLY A 216 11.21 18.30 -4.17
C GLY A 216 12.18 19.34 -3.59
N LEU A 217 13.04 19.89 -4.45
CA LEU A 217 14.08 20.85 -4.06
C LEU A 217 13.65 22.30 -4.32
N PRO A 218 13.82 23.23 -3.36
CA PRO A 218 13.47 24.62 -3.56
C PRO A 218 14.35 25.25 -4.65
N GLY A 219 13.75 26.03 -5.55
CA GLY A 219 14.45 26.75 -6.63
C GLY A 219 14.70 25.94 -7.92
N GLU A 220 14.46 24.63 -7.92
CA GLU A 220 14.51 23.80 -9.13
C GLU A 220 13.12 23.43 -9.64
N ALA A 221 12.98 23.19 -10.96
CA ALA A 221 11.74 22.66 -11.51
C ALA A 221 11.46 21.27 -10.92
N PHE A 222 10.22 21.06 -10.46
CA PHE A 222 9.83 19.80 -9.85
C PHE A 222 9.95 18.62 -10.81
N ASN A 223 10.53 17.52 -10.33
CA ASN A 223 10.53 16.22 -10.99
C ASN A 223 10.13 15.13 -10.00
N PHE A 224 9.39 14.12 -10.46
CA PHE A 224 9.00 12.99 -9.59
C PHE A 224 10.19 12.23 -8.99
N SER A 225 11.37 12.31 -9.60
CA SER A 225 12.61 11.72 -9.09
C SER A 225 13.12 12.41 -7.81
N GLN A 226 12.68 13.64 -7.54
CA GLN A 226 13.02 14.40 -6.34
C GLN A 226 12.13 14.04 -5.13
N CYS A 227 11.08 13.22 -5.33
CA CYS A 227 10.24 12.75 -4.24
C CYS A 227 11.01 11.76 -3.34
N GLN A 228 10.74 11.78 -2.03
CA GLN A 228 11.29 10.78 -1.09
C GLN A 228 10.75 9.36 -1.38
N ASN A 229 9.57 9.31 -2.00
CA ASN A 229 8.84 8.12 -2.39
C ASN A 229 9.20 7.73 -3.82
N LYS A 230 9.30 6.44 -4.10
CA LYS A 230 9.49 5.95 -5.47
C LYS A 230 8.20 6.18 -6.26
N VAL A 231 8.23 7.09 -7.22
CA VAL A 231 7.12 7.37 -8.13
C VAL A 231 7.43 6.78 -9.50
N ILE A 232 6.56 5.90 -9.98
CA ILE A 232 6.64 5.25 -11.29
C ILE A 232 5.47 5.75 -12.14
N VAL A 233 5.67 5.93 -13.43
CA VAL A 233 4.60 6.30 -14.36
C VAL A 233 4.54 5.24 -15.45
N ASP A 234 3.39 4.60 -15.59
CA ASP A 234 3.12 3.66 -16.67
C ASP A 234 1.70 3.82 -17.19
N GLU A 235 1.42 3.14 -18.29
CA GLU A 235 0.15 3.21 -19.00
C GLU A 235 -0.44 1.82 -19.20
N GLY A 236 -1.74 1.80 -19.50
CA GLY A 236 -2.46 0.58 -19.81
C GLY A 236 -3.95 0.84 -19.94
N ALA A 237 -4.70 -0.25 -20.10
CA ALA A 237 -6.13 -0.18 -20.33
C ALA A 237 -6.84 -1.27 -19.54
N GLY A 238 -7.49 -0.86 -18.45
CA GLY A 238 -8.29 -1.76 -17.62
C GLY A 238 -9.46 -2.40 -18.38
N LEU A 239 -9.97 -1.76 -19.45
CA LEU A 239 -11.08 -2.28 -20.24
C LEU A 239 -10.67 -3.44 -21.15
N THR A 240 -9.47 -3.38 -21.74
CA THR A 240 -8.93 -4.41 -22.64
C THR A 240 -8.14 -5.48 -21.90
N GLY A 241 -7.84 -5.25 -20.62
CA GLY A 241 -7.05 -6.15 -19.79
C GLY A 241 -5.55 -5.91 -19.85
N ASP A 242 -5.08 -4.84 -20.50
CA ASP A 242 -3.68 -4.43 -20.45
C ASP A 242 -3.36 -3.77 -19.10
N VAL A 243 -3.14 -4.59 -18.08
CA VAL A 243 -2.85 -4.19 -16.70
C VAL A 243 -1.50 -4.70 -16.21
N SER A 244 -0.63 -5.11 -17.15
CA SER A 244 0.67 -5.73 -16.89
C SER A 244 1.58 -4.89 -15.99
N ALA A 245 1.61 -3.56 -16.21
CA ALA A 245 2.37 -2.62 -15.40
C ALA A 245 1.92 -2.59 -13.94
N VAL A 246 0.59 -2.65 -13.70
CA VAL A 246 0.03 -2.69 -12.35
C VAL A 246 0.37 -4.01 -11.67
N GLU A 247 0.25 -5.13 -12.37
CA GLU A 247 0.62 -6.44 -11.81
C GLU A 247 2.11 -6.51 -11.45
N GLN A 248 2.99 -5.97 -12.30
CA GLN A 248 4.43 -5.92 -12.03
C GLN A 248 4.73 -5.07 -10.79
N PHE A 249 4.07 -3.92 -10.66
CA PHE A 249 4.19 -3.07 -9.47
C PHE A 249 3.73 -3.82 -8.20
N ILE A 250 2.59 -4.50 -8.26
CA ILE A 250 2.09 -5.30 -7.14
C ILE A 250 3.09 -6.39 -6.75
N ARG A 251 3.67 -7.09 -7.73
CA ARG A 251 4.70 -8.14 -7.49
C ARG A 251 5.97 -7.60 -6.84
N GLU A 252 6.39 -6.37 -7.17
CA GLU A 252 7.59 -5.74 -6.61
C GLU A 252 7.41 -5.36 -5.14
N TYR A 253 6.25 -4.82 -4.76
CA TYR A 253 6.05 -4.20 -3.44
C TYR A 253 5.25 -5.03 -2.44
N VAL A 254 4.47 -6.01 -2.88
CA VAL A 254 3.79 -6.96 -1.97
C VAL A 254 4.77 -8.08 -1.61
N LYS A 255 5.48 -7.90 -0.50
CA LYS A 255 6.45 -8.87 0.04
C LYS A 255 5.73 -9.98 0.82
N PRO A 256 6.22 -11.24 0.76
CA PRO A 256 5.74 -12.31 1.61
C PRO A 256 6.09 -12.12 3.10
#